data_AF-A0A843HQC7-F1
#
_entry.id   AF-A0A843HQC7-F1
#
_cell.length_a   1.000
_cell.length_b   1.000
_cell.length_c   1.000
_cell.angle_alpha   90.00
_cell.angle_beta   90.00
_cell.angle_gamma   90.00
#
_symmetry.space_group_name_H-M   'P 1'
#
loop_
_entity.id
_entity.type
_entity.pdbx_description
1 polymer ?
#
loop_
_entity_poly.entity_id
_entity_poly.type
_entity_poly.pdbx_seq_one_letter_code
_entity_poly.pdbx_strand_id
1 'polypeptide(L)'
;MAMSDSTNPVENDYMVTTYDNPYDPFTQFNLWFKYDMMLGYNCCGLLNETANVNSVQSETLNEKDISDAIDYIVKQNPTIYKKVSKVDSLRKFYENDVPVR
;
A
#
# COMPACT_ATOMS: atom_id res chain seq x y z
N MET A 1 -22.75 16.13 -26.26
CA MET A 1 -21.99 16.81 -25.21
C MET A 1 -21.59 15.74 -24.21
N ALA A 2 -20.39 15.19 -24.39
CA ALA A 2 -19.94 14.00 -23.68
C ALA A 2 -19.56 14.38 -22.26
N MET A 3 -20.28 13.86 -21.27
CA MET A 3 -19.74 13.65 -19.94
C MET A 3 -19.13 12.25 -19.98
N SER A 4 -17.89 12.15 -20.46
CA SER A 4 -17.08 10.97 -20.18
C SER A 4 -16.81 11.02 -18.67
N ASP A 5 -17.59 10.26 -17.92
CA ASP A 5 -17.25 9.91 -16.55
C ASP A 5 -15.90 9.18 -16.63
N SER A 6 -14.84 9.92 -16.37
CA SER A 6 -13.48 9.40 -16.36
C SER A 6 -13.34 8.58 -15.09
N THR A 7 -13.91 7.38 -15.08
CA THR A 7 -13.39 6.30 -14.25
C THR A 7 -12.05 5.88 -14.84
N ASN A 8 -11.07 6.79 -14.84
CA ASN A 8 -9.71 6.32 -14.63
C ASN A 8 -9.79 5.63 -13.27
N PRO A 9 -9.48 4.32 -13.17
CA PRO A 9 -9.16 3.81 -11.85
C PRO A 9 -8.07 4.75 -11.37
N VAL A 10 -8.31 5.46 -10.26
CA VAL A 10 -7.21 6.16 -9.60
C VAL A 10 -6.22 5.04 -9.33
N GLU A 11 -5.10 5.03 -10.05
CA GLU A 11 -4.01 4.08 -9.84
C GLU A 11 -3.58 4.32 -8.40
N ASN A 12 -4.10 3.47 -7.53
CA ASN A 12 -3.89 3.56 -6.11
C ASN A 12 -2.62 2.78 -5.84
N ASP A 13 -1.55 3.48 -5.47
CA ASP A 13 -0.41 2.82 -4.86
C ASP A 13 -0.88 2.06 -3.62
N TYR A 14 -0.50 0.78 -3.54
CA TYR A 14 -0.82 -0.08 -2.40
C TYR A 14 0.46 -0.51 -1.69
N MET A 15 0.37 -0.65 -0.37
CA MET A 15 1.41 -1.27 0.45
C MET A 15 0.81 -2.36 1.34
N VAL A 16 1.61 -3.38 1.63
CA VAL A 16 1.32 -4.36 2.68
C VAL A 16 1.85 -3.83 4.01
N THR A 17 1.09 -4.04 5.08
CA THR A 17 1.51 -3.78 6.45
C THR A 17 0.83 -4.78 7.39
N THR A 18 1.10 -4.73 8.69
CA THR A 18 0.46 -5.55 9.70
C THR A 18 -0.60 -4.78 10.49
N TYR A 19 -1.48 -5.50 11.19
CA TYR A 19 -2.51 -4.85 12.02
C TYR A 19 -1.95 -4.11 13.24
N ASP A 20 -0.81 -4.56 13.77
CA ASP A 20 -0.19 -4.04 14.97
C ASP A 20 0.81 -2.90 14.71
N ASN A 21 1.25 -2.69 13.47
CA ASN A 21 2.12 -1.58 13.12
C ASN A 21 1.34 -0.25 13.24
N PRO A 22 1.74 0.63 14.19
CA PRO A 22 0.98 1.85 14.48
C PRO A 22 1.29 2.98 13.49
N TYR A 23 2.24 2.79 12.58
CA TYR A 23 2.72 3.82 11.67
C TYR A 23 2.17 3.59 10.26
N ASP A 24 1.83 4.68 9.59
CA ASP A 24 1.40 4.61 8.20
C ASP A 24 2.61 4.40 7.25
N PRO A 25 2.57 3.41 6.34
CA PRO A 25 3.69 3.12 5.46
C PRO A 25 3.97 4.21 4.42
N PHE A 26 2.98 5.05 4.09
CA PHE A 26 3.15 6.13 3.12
C PHE A 26 3.62 7.43 3.77
N THR A 27 3.02 7.82 4.90
CA THR A 27 3.34 9.11 5.55
C THR A 27 4.40 9.01 6.65
N GLN A 28 4.67 7.79 7.16
CA GLN A 28 5.59 7.55 8.27
C GLN A 28 6.54 6.37 7.99
N PHE A 29 6.97 6.21 6.73
CA PHE A 29 7.74 5.05 6.23
C PHE A 29 8.91 4.63 7.14
N ASN A 30 9.72 5.57 7.63
CA ASN A 30 10.88 5.24 8.48
C ASN A 30 10.48 4.59 9.81
N LEU A 31 9.40 5.06 10.44
CA LEU A 31 8.88 4.49 11.68
C LEU A 31 8.20 3.15 11.43
N TRP A 32 7.42 3.10 10.36
CA TRP A 32 6.77 1.88 9.87
C TRP A 32 7.78 0.76 9.61
N PHE A 33 8.81 1.03 8.80
CA PHE A 33 9.84 0.07 8.39
C PHE A 33 10.67 -0.40 9.59
N LYS A 34 11.03 0.52 10.51
CA LYS A 34 11.74 0.15 11.73
C LYS A 34 10.92 -0.82 12.60
N TYR A 35 9.63 -0.55 12.78
CA TYR A 35 8.74 -1.42 13.55
C TYR A 35 8.60 -2.79 12.88
N ASP A 36 8.35 -2.78 11.57
CA ASP A 36 8.20 -3.97 10.73
C ASP A 36 9.42 -4.90 10.80
N MET A 37 10.63 -4.33 10.68
CA MET A 37 11.89 -5.08 10.81
C MET A 37 12.15 -5.56 12.24
N MET A 38 11.83 -4.75 13.26
CA MET A 38 12.05 -5.11 14.66
C MET A 38 11.23 -6.33 15.09
N LEU A 39 10.01 -6.49 14.56
CA LEU A 39 9.16 -7.65 14.83
C LEU A 39 9.36 -8.81 13.84
N GLY A 40 10.25 -8.65 12.87
CA GLY A 40 10.60 -9.70 11.91
C GLY A 40 9.58 -9.94 10.81
N TYR A 41 8.66 -8.99 10.57
CA TYR A 41 7.67 -9.10 9.49
C TYR A 41 8.32 -8.96 8.11
N ASN A 42 9.23 -8.00 7.95
CA ASN A 42 9.93 -7.73 6.70
C ASN A 42 8.98 -7.64 5.49
N CYS A 43 7.92 -6.83 5.61
CA CYS A 43 6.86 -6.68 4.61
C CYS A 43 7.42 -6.35 3.22
N CYS A 44 8.48 -5.52 3.14
CA CYS A 44 9.15 -5.21 1.86
C CYS A 44 9.81 -6.45 1.23
N GLY A 45 10.51 -7.26 2.03
CA GLY A 45 11.13 -8.50 1.55
C GLY A 45 10.09 -9.52 1.11
N LEU A 46 9.04 -9.70 1.91
CA LEU A 46 7.91 -10.58 1.58
C LEU A 46 7.24 -10.17 0.27
N LEU A 47 7.01 -8.86 0.07
CA LEU A 47 6.46 -8.35 -1.18
C LEU A 47 7.41 -8.57 -2.35
N ASN A 48 8.71 -8.32 -2.18
CA ASN A 48 9.71 -8.54 -3.22
C ASN A 48 9.82 -10.01 -3.65
N GLU A 49 9.65 -10.94 -2.73
CA GLU A 49 9.64 -12.38 -3.03
C GLU A 49 8.34 -12.83 -3.74
N THR A 50 7.24 -12.09 -3.54
CA THR A 50 5.92 -12.45 -4.06
C THR A 50 5.60 -11.76 -5.40
N ALA A 51 6.03 -10.51 -5.57
CA ALA A 51 5.68 -9.71 -6.73
C ALA A 51 6.53 -10.09 -7.96
N ASN A 52 5.87 -10.27 -9.10
CA ASN A 52 6.53 -10.59 -10.36
C ASN A 52 6.86 -9.33 -11.17
N VAL A 53 7.53 -8.36 -10.54
CA VAL A 53 7.92 -7.11 -11.21
C VAL A 53 9.18 -7.30 -12.05
N ASN A 54 9.21 -6.70 -13.24
CA ASN A 54 10.42 -6.65 -14.04
C ASN A 54 10.60 -5.32 -14.77
N SER A 55 11.86 -5.00 -15.10
CA SER A 55 12.26 -3.71 -15.69
C SER A 55 11.82 -3.51 -17.14
N VAL A 56 11.24 -4.54 -17.77
CA VAL A 56 10.79 -4.51 -19.17
C VAL A 56 9.28 -4.30 -19.27
N GLN A 57 8.52 -4.61 -18.20
CA GLN A 57 7.09 -4.34 -18.08
C GLN A 57 6.80 -2.83 -17.96
N SER A 58 5.59 -2.42 -18.36
CA SER A 58 5.11 -1.06 -18.10
C SER A 58 4.89 -0.83 -16.60
N GLU A 59 4.97 0.42 -16.18
CA GLU A 59 4.71 0.83 -14.79
C GLU A 59 3.33 0.33 -14.32
N THR A 60 2.30 0.50 -15.15
CA THR A 60 0.93 0.04 -14.86
C THR A 60 0.79 -1.47 -14.67
N LEU A 61 1.58 -2.28 -15.39
CA LEU A 61 1.60 -3.74 -15.21
C LEU A 61 2.36 -4.10 -13.93
N ASN A 62 3.48 -3.44 -13.66
CA ASN A 62 4.23 -3.63 -12.42
C ASN A 62 3.40 -3.26 -11.19
N GLU A 63 2.65 -2.15 -11.22
CA GLU A 63 1.74 -1.73 -10.16
C GLU A 63 0.62 -2.75 -9.94
N LYS A 64 0.07 -3.30 -11.02
CA LYS A 64 -0.91 -4.40 -10.95
C LYS A 64 -0.30 -5.64 -10.30
N ASP A 65 0.89 -6.05 -10.72
CA ASP A 65 1.57 -7.24 -10.18
C ASP A 65 1.90 -7.06 -8.69
N ILE A 66 2.28 -5.84 -8.27
CA ILE A 66 2.45 -5.47 -6.86
C ILE A 66 1.12 -5.57 -6.10
N SER A 67 0.05 -4.98 -6.65
CA SER A 67 -1.29 -5.00 -6.03
C SER A 67 -1.80 -6.43 -5.82
N ASP A 68 -1.66 -7.28 -6.83
CA ASP A 68 -2.05 -8.70 -6.80
C ASP A 68 -1.19 -9.49 -5.80
N ALA A 69 0.11 -9.21 -5.70
CA ALA A 69 1.00 -9.82 -4.72
C ALA A 69 0.62 -9.46 -3.28
N ILE A 70 0.25 -8.20 -3.03
CA ILE A 70 -0.26 -7.77 -1.72
C ILE A 70 -1.57 -8.50 -1.39
N ASP A 71 -2.50 -8.61 -2.34
CA ASP A 71 -3.75 -9.33 -2.13
C ASP A 71 -3.50 -10.82 -1.82
N TYR A 72 -2.51 -11.43 -2.48
CA TYR A 72 -2.07 -12.78 -2.17
C TYR A 72 -1.52 -12.90 -0.74
N ILE A 73 -0.61 -12.02 -0.32
CA ILE A 73 -0.03 -12.02 1.04
C ILE A 73 -1.13 -11.91 2.11
N VAL A 74 -2.06 -10.97 1.93
CA VAL A 74 -3.20 -10.78 2.84
C VAL A 74 -4.10 -12.01 2.85
N LYS A 75 -4.35 -12.63 1.70
CA LYS A 75 -5.16 -13.85 1.61
C LYS A 75 -4.52 -15.04 2.33
N GLN A 76 -3.18 -15.18 2.28
CA GLN A 76 -2.49 -16.27 2.97
C GLN A 76 -2.49 -16.09 4.49
N ASN A 77 -2.36 -14.86 4.99
CA ASN A 77 -2.31 -14.58 6.43
C ASN A 77 -3.18 -13.35 6.81
N PRO A 78 -4.51 -13.48 6.74
CA PRO A 78 -5.44 -12.34 6.87
C PRO A 78 -5.55 -11.77 8.28
N THR A 79 -5.03 -12.49 9.30
CA THR A 79 -4.98 -12.03 10.69
C THR A 79 -3.73 -11.21 10.99
N ILE A 80 -2.71 -11.27 10.13
CA ILE A 80 -1.43 -10.58 10.31
C ILE A 80 -1.38 -9.37 9.40
N TYR A 81 -1.61 -9.56 8.10
CA TYR A 81 -1.39 -8.53 7.09
C TYR A 81 -2.68 -7.85 6.66
N LYS A 82 -2.54 -6.58 6.26
CA LYS A 82 -3.58 -5.77 5.62
C LYS A 82 -2.98 -4.98 4.46
N LYS A 83 -3.80 -4.75 3.44
CA LYS A 83 -3.53 -3.85 2.31
C LYS A 83 -3.98 -2.44 2.68
N VAL A 84 -3.16 -1.45 2.38
CA VAL A 84 -3.49 -0.02 2.55
C VAL A 84 -3.28 0.73 1.25
N SER A 85 -4.16 1.69 0.96
CA SER A 85 -4.07 2.55 -0.22
C SER A 85 -3.47 3.90 0.14
N LYS A 86 -2.63 4.44 -0.74
CA LYS A 86 -2.02 5.76 -0.55
C LYS A 86 -3.07 6.88 -0.46
N VAL A 87 -4.14 6.77 -1.25
CA VAL A 87 -5.24 7.74 -1.23
C VAL A 87 -5.91 7.78 0.14
N ASP A 88 -6.21 6.62 0.74
CA ASP A 88 -6.80 6.58 2.08
C ASP A 88 -5.84 7.09 3.15
N SER A 89 -4.55 6.77 3.05
CA SER A 89 -3.50 7.26 3.96
C SER A 89 -3.36 8.77 3.90
N LEU A 90 -3.27 9.36 2.71
CA LEU A 90 -3.19 10.80 2.52
C LEU A 90 -4.49 11.50 2.96
N ARG A 91 -5.65 10.93 2.64
CA ARG A 91 -6.94 11.48 3.08
C ARG A 91 -7.00 11.60 4.60
N LYS A 92 -6.63 10.54 5.33
CA LYS A 92 -6.57 10.56 6.81
C LYS A 92 -5.56 11.56 7.33
N PHE A 93 -4.41 11.69 6.68
CA PHE A 93 -3.39 12.66 7.07
C PHE A 93 -3.94 14.09 6.98
N TYR A 94 -4.50 14.48 5.84
CA TYR A 94 -5.03 15.83 5.64
C TYR A 94 -6.33 16.11 6.41
N GLU A 95 -7.21 15.12 6.62
CA GLU A 95 -8.42 15.27 7.44
C GLU A 95 -8.07 15.61 8.90
N ASN A 96 -6.98 15.06 9.42
CA ASN A 96 -6.48 15.35 10.77
C ASN A 96 -5.69 16.67 10.86
N ASP A 97 -5.24 17.22 9.73
CA ASP A 97 -4.50 18.49 9.63
C ASP A 97 -5.40 19.71 9.36
N VAL A 98 -6.72 19.54 9.18
CA VAL A 98 -7.64 20.70 9.11
C VAL A 98 -7.74 21.29 10.53
N PRO A 99 -7.27 22.53 10.76
CA PRO A 99 -7.57 23.20 12.02
C PRO A 99 -9.08 23.36 12.08
N VAL A 100 -9.70 22.80 13.11
CA VAL A 100 -11.09 23.14 13.44
C VAL A 100 -11.14 24.66 13.56
N ARG A 101 -11.78 25.31 12.58
CA ARG A 101 -12.01 26.75 12.59
C ARG A 101 -12.92 27.12 13.74
#